data_AF-A0A060YU61-F1
#
_entry.id   AF-A0A060YU61-F1
#
_cell.length_a   1.000
_cell.length_b   1.000
_cell.length_c   1.000
_cell.angle_alpha   90.00
_cell.angle_beta   90.00
_cell.angle_gamma   90.00
#
_symmetry.space_group_name_H-M   'P 1'
#
loop_
_entity.id
_entity.type
_entity.pdbx_description
1 polymer ?
#
loop_
_entity_poly.entity_id
_entity_poly.type
_entity_poly.pdbx_seq_one_letter_code
_entity_poly.pdbx_strand_id
1 'polypeptide(L)'
;CVGGNIVLLIQAFRKKFIIPEFDAFVTKIDQIYDTVQKNHDGHVAVYIPHLAKFSPDLWGVSLCTVDGQRHSVGESKQPFCLQSCVKPLEYAVAIHEAGTEKVHRYVGMEPSGLKFNKLYLDEEGGYKGEPLLYCRGVS
;
A
#
# COMPACT_ATOMS: atom_id res chain seq x y z
N CYS A 1 -18.23 31.46 -7.63
CA CYS A 1 -17.97 30.10 -7.10
C CYS A 1 -16.60 29.51 -7.47
N VAL A 2 -15.88 30.02 -8.48
CA VAL A 2 -14.64 29.37 -8.98
C VAL A 2 -13.34 29.99 -8.44
N GLY A 3 -13.40 31.19 -7.86
CA GLY A 3 -12.22 32.02 -7.55
C GLY A 3 -11.15 31.35 -6.69
N GLY A 4 -11.53 30.54 -5.69
CA GLY A 4 -10.58 29.86 -4.81
C GLY A 4 -9.89 28.63 -5.41
N ASN A 5 -10.50 27.99 -6.43
CA ASN A 5 -10.04 26.71 -6.99
C ASN A 5 -9.61 26.82 -8.46
N ILE A 6 -9.51 28.05 -8.99
CA ILE A 6 -9.34 28.29 -10.42
C ILE A 6 -8.05 27.69 -10.99
N VAL A 7 -6.96 27.67 -10.22
CA VAL A 7 -5.67 27.10 -10.65
C VAL A 7 -5.78 25.60 -10.91
N LEU A 8 -6.38 24.86 -9.98
CA LEU A 8 -6.59 23.41 -10.10
C LEU A 8 -7.53 23.08 -11.27
N LEU A 9 -8.61 23.84 -11.41
CA LEU A 9 -9.57 23.63 -12.51
C LEU A 9 -8.92 23.89 -13.87
N ILE A 10 -8.06 24.91 -13.98
CA ILE A 10 -7.29 25.16 -15.21
C ILE A 10 -6.36 23.99 -15.52
N GLN A 11 -5.69 23.41 -14.51
CA GLN A 11 -4.84 22.24 -14.71
C GLN A 11 -5.66 21.04 -15.21
N ALA A 12 -6.80 20.76 -14.58
CA ALA A 12 -7.70 19.68 -14.97
C ALA A 12 -8.18 19.82 -16.42
N PHE A 13 -8.82 20.95 -16.77
CA PHE A 13 -9.43 21.13 -18.08
C PHE A 13 -8.42 21.31 -19.21
N ARG A 14 -7.19 21.75 -18.91
CA ARG A 14 -6.11 21.85 -19.90
C ARG A 14 -5.28 20.58 -20.00
N LYS A 15 -5.76 19.45 -19.44
CA LYS A 15 -5.08 18.16 -19.50
C LYS A 15 -3.65 18.21 -18.94
N LYS A 16 -3.43 19.01 -17.89
CA LYS A 16 -2.13 19.17 -17.21
C LYS A 16 -1.96 18.27 -15.99
N PHE A 17 -2.93 17.44 -15.69
CA PHE A 17 -2.74 16.37 -14.72
C PHE A 17 -1.79 15.31 -15.26
N ILE A 18 -1.15 14.58 -14.35
CA ILE A 18 -0.14 13.58 -14.60
C ILE A 18 -0.64 12.45 -15.51
N ILE A 19 -1.95 12.18 -15.50
CA ILE A 19 -2.63 11.34 -16.49
C ILE A 19 -3.64 12.20 -17.26
N PRO A 20 -3.27 12.72 -18.44
CA PRO A 20 -4.13 13.59 -19.25
C PRO A 20 -5.40 12.89 -19.78
N GLU A 21 -5.27 11.66 -20.30
CA GLU A 21 -6.38 10.84 -20.81
C GLU A 21 -6.91 9.86 -19.74
N PHE A 22 -7.39 10.40 -18.63
CA PHE A 22 -7.80 9.58 -17.47
C PHE A 22 -8.90 8.56 -17.79
N ASP A 23 -9.89 8.90 -18.62
CA ASP A 23 -10.97 7.98 -18.98
C ASP A 23 -10.48 6.75 -19.76
N ALA A 24 -9.52 6.95 -20.67
CA ALA A 24 -8.91 5.86 -21.42
C ALA A 24 -8.05 4.97 -20.49
N PHE A 25 -7.33 5.59 -19.54
CA PHE A 25 -6.58 4.88 -18.52
C PHE A 25 -7.49 4.03 -17.62
N VAL A 26 -8.59 4.62 -17.13
CA VAL A 26 -9.60 3.94 -16.32
C VAL A 26 -10.20 2.73 -17.05
N THR A 27 -10.50 2.87 -18.34
CA THR A 27 -10.97 1.75 -19.17
C THR A 27 -9.99 0.59 -19.18
N LYS A 28 -8.67 0.86 -19.16
CA LYS A 28 -7.66 -0.21 -19.06
C LYS A 28 -7.59 -0.84 -17.67
N ILE A 29 -7.77 -0.05 -16.62
CA ILE A 29 -7.85 -0.56 -15.25
C ILE A 29 -9.04 -1.50 -15.09
N ASP A 30 -10.19 -1.15 -15.66
CA ASP A 30 -11.38 -2.01 -15.62
C ASP A 30 -11.15 -3.33 -16.37
N GLN A 31 -10.48 -3.29 -17.53
CA GLN A 31 -10.09 -4.51 -18.26
C GLN A 31 -9.16 -5.42 -17.45
N ILE A 32 -8.21 -4.84 -16.72
CA ILE A 32 -7.30 -5.59 -15.83
C ILE A 32 -8.09 -6.18 -14.66
N TYR A 33 -8.97 -5.38 -14.05
CA TYR A 33 -9.86 -5.82 -12.97
C TYR A 33 -10.67 -7.05 -13.39
N ASP A 34 -11.36 -6.99 -14.54
CA ASP A 34 -12.17 -8.08 -15.06
C ASP A 34 -11.36 -9.34 -15.40
N THR A 35 -10.11 -9.15 -15.83
CA THR A 35 -9.20 -10.26 -16.15
C THR A 35 -8.76 -10.98 -14.88
N VAL A 36 -8.37 -10.21 -13.86
CA VAL A 36 -7.82 -10.75 -12.60
C VAL A 36 -8.93 -11.30 -11.70
N GLN A 37 -10.14 -10.73 -11.72
CA GLN A 37 -11.27 -11.19 -10.91
C GLN A 37 -11.61 -12.67 -11.16
N LYS A 38 -11.31 -13.20 -12.35
CA LYS A 38 -11.56 -14.60 -12.73
C LYS A 38 -10.58 -15.59 -12.09
N ASN A 39 -9.53 -15.09 -11.45
CA ASN A 39 -8.61 -15.93 -10.71
C ASN A 39 -9.17 -16.23 -9.32
N HIS A 40 -9.55 -17.49 -9.10
CA HIS A 40 -10.08 -17.99 -7.82
C HIS A 40 -9.05 -18.81 -7.03
N ASP A 41 -7.77 -18.76 -7.42
CA ASP A 41 -6.71 -19.45 -6.70
C ASP A 41 -6.40 -18.77 -5.36
N GLY A 42 -5.89 -19.57 -4.41
CA GLY A 42 -5.49 -19.10 -3.08
C GLY A 42 -6.45 -19.53 -1.97
N HIS A 43 -6.08 -19.21 -0.74
CA HIS A 43 -6.88 -19.54 0.44
C HIS A 43 -6.92 -18.33 1.37
N VAL A 44 -8.10 -18.04 1.92
CA VAL A 44 -8.27 -17.01 2.95
C VAL A 44 -7.41 -17.34 4.17
N ALA A 45 -6.78 -16.32 4.76
CA ALA A 45 -5.96 -16.48 5.96
C ALA A 45 -6.82 -16.91 7.17
N VAL A 46 -6.85 -18.22 7.44
CA VAL A 46 -7.67 -18.80 8.52
C VAL A 46 -7.04 -18.72 9.92
N TYR A 47 -5.74 -18.38 10.02
CA TYR A 47 -5.04 -18.29 11.31
C TYR A 47 -5.40 -17.02 12.12
N ILE A 48 -6.08 -16.04 11.50
CA ILE A 48 -6.63 -14.86 12.20
C ILE A 48 -8.17 -14.94 12.14
N PRO A 49 -8.86 -15.17 13.27
CA PRO A 49 -10.31 -15.40 13.30
C PRO A 49 -11.16 -14.27 12.69
N HIS A 50 -10.67 -13.04 12.72
CA HIS A 50 -11.34 -11.89 12.11
C HIS A 50 -11.21 -11.86 10.58
N LEU A 51 -10.13 -12.41 10.02
CA LEU A 51 -9.93 -12.50 8.56
C LEU A 51 -10.70 -13.68 7.95
N ALA A 52 -10.91 -14.76 8.72
CA ALA A 52 -11.68 -15.92 8.30
C ALA A 52 -13.17 -15.62 7.99
N LYS A 53 -13.67 -14.45 8.39
CA LYS A 53 -15.07 -14.02 8.16
C LYS A 53 -15.29 -13.37 6.80
N PHE A 54 -14.23 -13.01 6.07
CA PHE A 54 -14.34 -12.36 4.77
C PHE A 54 -14.61 -13.39 3.67
N SER A 55 -15.50 -13.04 2.73
CA SER A 55 -15.76 -13.87 1.56
C SER A 55 -14.53 -13.87 0.65
N PRO A 56 -14.12 -15.03 0.09
CA PRO A 56 -13.05 -15.10 -0.91
C PRO A 56 -13.41 -14.35 -2.22
N ASP A 57 -14.69 -14.05 -2.43
CA ASP A 57 -15.18 -13.35 -3.62
C ASP A 57 -15.01 -11.82 -3.54
N LEU A 58 -14.55 -11.30 -2.40
CA LEU A 58 -14.30 -9.86 -2.25
C LEU A 58 -13.06 -9.44 -3.04
N TRP A 59 -13.29 -8.69 -4.11
CA TRP A 59 -12.26 -8.14 -4.98
C TRP A 59 -12.53 -6.66 -5.24
N GLY A 60 -11.51 -5.83 -5.07
CA GLY A 60 -11.63 -4.38 -5.21
C GLY A 60 -10.31 -3.73 -5.56
N VAL A 61 -10.36 -2.75 -6.45
CA VAL A 61 -9.20 -1.96 -6.89
C VAL A 61 -9.53 -0.49 -6.74
N SER A 62 -8.61 0.29 -6.17
CA SER A 62 -8.72 1.73 -6.08
C SER A 62 -7.39 2.39 -6.43
N LEU A 63 -7.45 3.52 -7.13
CA LEU A 63 -6.29 4.31 -7.49
C LEU A 63 -6.51 5.80 -7.19
N CYS A 64 -5.42 6.48 -6.88
CA CYS A 64 -5.37 7.91 -6.64
C CYS A 64 -4.05 8.43 -7.21
N THR A 65 -4.11 9.36 -8.17
CA THR A 65 -2.90 10.00 -8.71
C THR A 65 -2.39 11.09 -7.77
N VAL A 66 -1.15 11.53 -7.98
CA VAL A 66 -0.56 12.65 -7.21
C VAL A 66 -1.31 13.96 -7.39
N ASP A 67 -2.05 14.12 -8.51
CA ASP A 67 -2.91 15.28 -8.78
C ASP A 67 -4.36 15.09 -8.28
N GLY A 68 -4.64 13.97 -7.62
CA GLY A 68 -5.95 13.70 -7.01
C GLY A 68 -7.01 13.13 -7.96
N GLN A 69 -6.64 12.67 -9.16
CA GLN A 69 -7.54 11.90 -10.02
C GLN A 69 -7.78 10.53 -9.38
N ARG A 70 -9.03 10.08 -9.33
CA ARG A 70 -9.42 8.88 -8.58
C ARG A 70 -10.35 7.99 -9.40
N HIS A 71 -10.16 6.68 -9.28
CA HIS A 71 -11.04 5.65 -9.81
C HIS A 71 -11.07 4.46 -8.87
N SER A 72 -12.22 3.82 -8.76
CA SER A 72 -12.41 2.63 -7.92
C SER A 72 -13.41 1.69 -8.59
N VAL A 73 -13.11 0.39 -8.54
CA VAL A 73 -13.93 -0.70 -9.12
C VAL A 73 -13.99 -1.87 -8.12
N GLY A 74 -15.12 -2.59 -8.10
CA GLY A 74 -15.39 -3.66 -7.14
C GLY A 74 -15.61 -3.16 -5.71
N GLU A 75 -15.33 -4.02 -4.73
CA GLU A 75 -15.62 -3.83 -3.29
C GLU A 75 -14.63 -2.89 -2.58
N SER A 76 -14.25 -1.81 -3.25
CA SER A 76 -13.27 -0.80 -2.82
C SER A 76 -13.63 -0.03 -1.55
N LYS A 77 -14.89 -0.10 -1.10
CA LYS A 77 -15.38 0.59 0.11
C LYS A 77 -15.54 -0.34 1.31
N GLN A 78 -15.29 -1.64 1.14
CA GLN A 78 -15.35 -2.60 2.24
C GLN A 78 -14.13 -2.38 3.15
N PRO A 79 -14.32 -2.04 4.44
CA PRO A 79 -13.19 -1.88 5.35
C PRO A 79 -12.54 -3.22 5.67
N PHE A 80 -11.20 -3.22 5.74
CA PHE A 80 -10.39 -4.36 6.17
C PHE A 80 -9.14 -3.88 6.91
N CYS A 81 -8.53 -4.77 7.70
CA CYS A 81 -7.31 -4.44 8.45
C CYS A 81 -6.11 -4.36 7.50
N LEU A 82 -5.27 -3.32 7.63
CA LEU A 82 -4.07 -3.13 6.78
C LEU A 82 -3.04 -4.25 6.91
N GLN A 83 -2.95 -4.93 8.06
CA GLN A 83 -1.94 -5.96 8.33
C GLN A 83 -0.53 -5.42 8.00
N SER A 84 0.32 -6.23 7.38
CA SER A 84 1.69 -5.83 7.00
C SER A 84 1.78 -4.61 6.07
N CYS A 85 0.69 -4.17 5.43
CA CYS A 85 0.69 -2.95 4.62
C CYS A 85 0.87 -1.67 5.45
N VAL A 86 0.74 -1.72 6.79
CA VAL A 86 0.96 -0.56 7.68
C VAL A 86 2.46 -0.25 7.88
N LYS A 87 3.34 -1.24 7.74
CA LYS A 87 4.76 -1.12 8.11
C LYS A 87 5.52 0.01 7.39
N PRO A 88 5.34 0.24 6.07
CA PRO A 88 5.97 1.38 5.41
C PRO A 88 5.52 2.73 5.97
N LEU A 89 4.26 2.83 6.43
CA LEU A 89 3.72 4.05 7.04
C LEU A 89 4.35 4.29 8.42
N GLU A 90 4.42 3.25 9.26
CA GLU A 90 5.10 3.32 10.57
C GLU A 90 6.56 3.72 10.42
N TYR A 91 7.27 3.12 9.46
CA TYR A 91 8.64 3.47 9.15
C TYR A 91 8.79 4.93 8.70
N ALA A 92 7.92 5.41 7.80
CA ALA A 92 7.95 6.80 7.36
C ALA A 92 7.75 7.79 8.52
N VAL A 93 6.82 7.48 9.44
CA VAL A 93 6.58 8.28 10.66
C VAL A 93 7.80 8.25 11.57
N ALA A 94 8.38 7.07 11.83
CA ALA A 94 9.58 6.96 12.67
C ALA A 94 10.76 7.76 12.11
N ILE A 95 10.97 7.72 10.80
CA ILE A 95 12.01 8.51 10.12
C ILE A 95 11.71 10.00 10.23
N HIS A 96 10.45 10.41 10.05
CA HIS A 96 10.04 11.80 10.17
C HIS A 96 10.27 12.38 11.57
N GLU A 97 9.99 11.59 12.62
CA GLU A 97 10.09 12.04 14.01
C GLU A 97 11.51 11.92 14.60
N ALA A 98 12.21 10.82 14.31
CA ALA A 98 13.47 10.48 14.96
C ALA A 98 14.70 10.70 14.07
N GLY A 99 14.50 10.88 12.76
CA GLY A 99 15.56 10.98 11.77
C GLY A 99 16.15 9.63 11.36
N THR A 100 16.61 9.56 10.12
CA THR A 100 17.18 8.36 9.48
C THR A 100 18.26 7.69 10.33
N GLU A 101 19.25 8.45 10.78
CA GLU A 101 20.39 7.94 11.54
C GLU A 101 19.97 7.24 12.84
N LYS A 102 18.93 7.74 13.53
CA LYS A 102 18.50 7.14 14.79
C LYS A 102 17.70 5.86 14.56
N VAL A 103 16.80 5.86 13.58
CA VAL A 103 15.99 4.67 13.23
C VAL A 103 16.88 3.53 12.77
N HIS A 104 17.88 3.81 11.93
CA HIS A 104 18.75 2.77 11.38
C HIS A 104 19.83 2.23 12.32
N ARG A 105 19.91 2.73 13.55
CA ARG A 105 20.62 2.03 14.62
C ARG A 105 19.88 0.78 15.08
N TYR A 106 18.57 0.70 14.84
CA TYR A 106 17.71 -0.39 15.30
C TYR A 106 17.23 -1.30 14.18
N VAL A 107 17.25 -0.81 12.94
CA VAL A 107 16.65 -1.47 11.77
C VAL A 107 17.54 -1.34 10.56
N GLY A 108 17.83 -2.46 9.87
CA GLY A 108 18.65 -2.48 8.67
C GLY A 108 18.00 -1.77 7.47
N MET A 109 18.80 -1.52 6.42
CA MET A 109 18.32 -0.96 5.14
C MET A 109 18.29 -2.02 4.03
N GLU A 110 18.97 -3.15 4.21
CA GLU A 110 19.20 -4.13 3.17
C GLU A 110 18.16 -5.24 3.17
N PRO A 111 17.85 -5.80 1.99
CA PRO A 111 17.05 -7.02 1.91
C PRO A 111 17.75 -8.16 2.64
N SER A 112 16.98 -8.90 3.43
CA SER A 112 17.44 -10.02 4.26
C SER A 112 17.91 -11.22 3.45
N GLY A 113 17.58 -11.28 2.15
CA GLY A 113 17.98 -12.35 1.22
C GLY A 113 17.47 -13.76 1.57
N LEU A 114 16.65 -13.90 2.62
CA LEU A 114 16.22 -15.15 3.20
C LEU A 114 14.69 -15.25 3.24
N LYS A 115 14.15 -16.48 3.26
CA LYS A 115 12.72 -16.73 3.44
C LYS A 115 12.25 -16.13 4.79
N PHE A 116 11.10 -15.46 4.78
CA PHE A 116 10.42 -14.68 5.85
C PHE A 116 10.44 -15.21 7.31
N ASN A 117 10.90 -16.43 7.58
CA ASN A 117 10.77 -17.12 8.87
C ASN A 117 12.10 -17.46 9.57
N LYS A 118 13.22 -16.81 9.23
CA LYS A 118 14.48 -16.96 9.99
C LYS A 118 14.95 -15.61 10.52
N LEU A 119 14.79 -15.41 11.83
CA LEU A 119 15.36 -14.28 12.56
C LEU A 119 16.86 -14.55 12.75
N TYR A 120 17.70 -13.59 12.36
CA TYR A 120 19.10 -13.52 12.78
C TYR A 120 19.36 -12.13 13.35
N LEU A 121 19.91 -12.11 14.56
CA LEU A 121 20.59 -10.98 15.16
C LEU A 121 22.03 -10.98 14.65
N ASP A 122 22.64 -9.81 14.44
CA ASP A 122 24.07 -9.72 14.18
C ASP A 122 24.90 -10.07 15.45
N GLU A 123 26.23 -10.15 15.29
CA GLU A 123 27.17 -10.48 16.37
C GLU A 123 27.19 -9.44 17.52
N GLU A 124 26.64 -8.24 17.29
CA GLU A 124 26.47 -7.17 18.29
C GLU A 124 25.06 -7.14 18.90
N GLY A 125 24.17 -8.07 18.52
CA GLY A 125 22.78 -8.15 18.99
C GLY A 125 21.82 -7.19 18.29
N GLY A 126 22.23 -6.57 17.19
CA GLY A 126 21.41 -5.69 16.36
C GLY A 126 20.64 -6.45 15.26
N TYR A 127 19.39 -6.04 15.00
CA TYR A 127 18.65 -6.53 13.83
C TYR A 127 19.12 -5.78 12.57
N LYS A 128 19.87 -6.47 11.70
CA LYS A 128 20.16 -6.00 10.32
C LYS A 128 19.08 -6.39 9.30
N GLY A 129 17.89 -6.76 9.76
CA GLY A 129 16.78 -7.14 8.88
C GLY A 129 16.11 -5.94 8.22
N GLU A 130 15.44 -6.20 7.10
CA GLU A 130 14.64 -5.22 6.35
C GLU A 130 13.69 -4.41 7.27
N PRO A 131 13.45 -3.12 6.98
CA PRO A 131 12.47 -2.32 7.72
C PRO A 131 11.08 -2.96 7.76
N LEU A 132 10.72 -3.70 6.72
CA LEU A 132 9.43 -4.36 6.59
C LEU A 132 9.32 -5.69 7.36
N LEU A 133 10.43 -6.25 7.83
CA LEU A 133 10.44 -7.40 8.74
C LEU A 133 10.33 -6.98 10.22
N TYR A 134 10.85 -5.80 10.57
CA TYR A 134 11.03 -5.38 11.96
C TYR A 134 9.73 -5.05 12.72
N CYS A 135 8.67 -4.61 12.04
CA CYS A 135 7.37 -4.37 12.68
C CYS A 135 6.59 -5.67 12.99
N ARG A 136 7.22 -6.61 13.70
CA ARG A 136 6.54 -7.73 14.39
C ARG A 136 6.27 -7.42 15.88
N GLY A 137 6.68 -6.25 16.36
CA GLY A 137 6.58 -5.86 17.77
C GLY A 137 5.39 -4.97 18.17
N VAL A 138 4.46 -4.68 17.25
CA VAL A 138 3.25 -3.89 17.55
C VAL A 138 2.03 -4.66 17.05
N SER A 139 1.74 -5.79 17.68
CA SER A 139 0.48 -6.53 17.52
C SER A 139 0.20 -7.35 18.77
#